data_AF-A0A4Q8TR97-F1
#
_entry.id   AF-A0A4Q8TR97-F1
#
_cell.length_a   1.000
_cell.length_b   1.000
_cell.length_c   1.000
_cell.angle_alpha   90.00
_cell.angle_beta   90.00
_cell.angle_gamma   90.00
#
_symmetry.space_group_name_H-M   'P 1'
#
loop_
_entity.id
_entity.type
_entity.pdbx_description
1 polymer ?
#
loop_
_entity_poly.entity_id
_entity_poly.type
_entity_poly.pdbx_seq_one_letter_code
_entity_poly.pdbx_strand_id
1 'polypeptide(L)'
;MEKHSHKDIESLVRLLTDADAVVVGAGSGLSSAAGFNHYHWAPALETHLGEFKDYYHFTSPFAGFYYCYSSLEQQWAYYTKYIYSMWHLPIGQPYLALKAVLAGKD
;
A
#
# COMPACT_ATOMS: atom_id res chain seq x y z
N MET A 1 17.11 -8.70 7.97
CA MET A 1 15.82 -8.31 8.56
C MET A 1 16.04 -8.21 10.05
N GLU A 2 16.27 -7.00 10.57
CA GLU A 2 16.44 -6.80 12.01
C GLU A 2 15.14 -7.17 12.72
N LYS A 3 15.20 -8.13 13.64
CA LYS A 3 14.08 -8.44 14.53
C LYS A 3 14.00 -7.29 15.53
N HIS A 4 12.89 -6.54 15.53
CA HIS A 4 12.62 -5.60 16.61
C HIS A 4 12.64 -6.34 17.95
N SER A 5 13.29 -5.75 18.94
CA SER A 5 13.38 -6.35 20.26
C SER A 5 11.99 -6.36 20.90
N HIS A 6 11.70 -7.36 21.72
CA HIS A 6 10.49 -7.39 22.57
C HIS A 6 10.31 -6.07 23.34
N LYS A 7 11.43 -5.46 23.73
CA LYS A 7 11.49 -4.18 24.43
C LYS A 7 10.95 -3.00 23.59
N ASP A 8 11.08 -3.04 22.28
CA ASP A 8 10.66 -1.96 21.38
C ASP A 8 9.13 -1.94 21.23
N ILE A 9 8.53 -3.14 21.16
CA ILE A 9 7.07 -3.30 21.09
C ILE A 9 6.42 -2.89 22.42
N GLU A 10 6.97 -3.34 23.56
CA GLU A 10 6.45 -2.96 24.88
C GLU A 10 6.50 -1.45 25.10
N SER A 11 7.59 -0.80 24.67
CA SER A 11 7.73 0.65 24.74
C SER A 11 6.68 1.37 23.87
N LEU A 12 6.43 0.88 22.66
CA LEU A 12 5.39 1.44 21.78
C LEU A 12 3.99 1.30 22.39
N VAL A 13 3.65 0.13 22.93
CA VAL A 13 2.36 -0.11 23.60
C VAL A 13 2.16 0.87 24.75
N ARG A 14 3.19 1.08 25.58
CA ARG A 14 3.12 2.04 26.67
C ARG A 14 2.90 3.47 26.15
N LEU A 15 3.68 3.91 25.17
CA LEU A 15 3.56 5.25 24.60
C LEU A 15 2.16 5.50 24.01
N LEU A 16 1.60 4.52 23.30
CA LEU A 16 0.25 4.61 22.76
C LEU A 16 -0.80 4.64 23.87
N THR A 17 -0.64 3.82 24.91
CA THR A 17 -1.59 3.75 26.03
C THR A 17 -1.61 5.06 26.82
N ASP A 18 -0.44 5.62 27.12
CA ASP A 18 -0.29 6.81 27.96
C ASP A 18 -0.58 8.13 27.20
N ALA A 19 -0.59 8.13 25.87
CA ALA A 19 -0.83 9.33 25.07
C ALA A 19 -2.28 9.83 25.17
N ASP A 20 -2.45 11.13 25.35
CA ASP A 20 -3.75 11.82 25.34
C ASP A 20 -4.41 11.79 23.94
N ALA A 21 -3.60 11.93 22.89
CA ALA A 21 -4.03 11.90 21.50
C ALA A 21 -2.92 11.31 20.59
N VAL A 22 -3.29 10.77 19.41
CA VAL A 22 -2.34 10.14 18.49
C VAL A 22 -2.50 10.66 17.07
N VAL A 23 -1.47 11.37 16.57
CA VAL A 23 -1.39 11.76 15.15
C VAL A 23 -0.69 10.67 14.36
N VAL A 24 -1.37 10.12 13.35
CA VAL A 24 -0.84 9.03 12.53
C VAL A 24 -0.45 9.53 11.14
N GLY A 25 0.85 9.41 10.81
CA GLY A 25 1.34 9.54 9.45
C GLY A 25 1.44 8.18 8.77
N ALA A 26 0.62 7.93 7.75
CA ALA A 26 0.65 6.69 6.96
C ALA A 26 1.06 6.95 5.51
N GLY A 27 2.19 6.38 5.10
CA GLY A 27 2.67 6.40 3.72
C GLY A 27 2.45 5.06 2.98
N SER A 28 3.02 4.94 1.78
CA SER A 28 2.94 3.71 0.96
C SER A 28 3.52 2.46 1.65
N GLY A 29 4.36 2.63 2.67
CA GLY A 29 4.85 1.54 3.51
C GLY A 29 3.73 0.74 4.19
N LEU A 30 2.63 1.38 4.59
CA LEU A 30 1.48 0.70 5.21
C LEU A 30 0.77 -0.22 4.20
N SER A 31 0.58 0.25 2.97
CA SER A 31 0.04 -0.55 1.85
C SER A 31 0.98 -1.68 1.47
N SER A 32 2.29 -1.42 1.41
CA SER A 32 3.30 -2.43 1.12
C SER A 32 3.31 -3.54 2.17
N ALA A 33 3.19 -3.19 3.46
CA ALA A 33 3.04 -4.16 4.55
C ALA A 33 1.74 -4.97 4.46
N ALA A 34 0.71 -4.43 3.81
CA ALA A 34 -0.53 -5.13 3.51
C ALA A 34 -0.44 -6.03 2.25
N GLY A 35 0.71 -6.08 1.57
CA GLY A 35 0.91 -6.81 0.32
C GLY A 35 0.59 -6.00 -0.95
N PHE A 36 0.27 -4.72 -0.81
CA PHE A 36 -0.05 -3.80 -1.91
C PHE A 36 1.14 -2.89 -2.19
N ASN A 37 2.17 -3.45 -2.81
CA ASN A 37 3.39 -2.73 -3.13
C ASN A 37 3.26 -1.99 -4.46
N HIS A 38 3.28 -0.67 -4.43
CA HIS A 38 3.13 0.14 -5.64
C HIS A 38 4.47 0.58 -6.25
N TYR A 39 5.55 0.54 -5.47
CA TYR A 39 6.92 0.91 -5.90
C TYR A 39 7.75 -0.28 -6.37
N HIS A 40 7.37 -1.50 -6.01
CA HIS A 40 7.83 -2.76 -6.59
C HIS A 40 6.64 -3.50 -7.19
N TRP A 41 6.89 -4.54 -7.98
CA TRP A 41 5.80 -5.31 -8.56
C TRP A 41 4.92 -5.97 -7.48
N ALA A 42 3.63 -5.66 -7.48
CA ALA A 42 2.64 -6.28 -6.61
C ALA A 42 1.90 -7.41 -7.34
N PRO A 43 2.09 -8.68 -6.95
CA PRO A 43 1.35 -9.80 -7.53
C PRO A 43 -0.16 -9.65 -7.43
N ALA A 44 -0.65 -8.94 -6.40
CA ALA A 44 -2.07 -8.67 -6.18
C ALA A 44 -2.72 -7.85 -7.32
N LEU A 45 -1.94 -7.15 -8.15
CA LEU A 45 -2.42 -6.35 -9.28
C LEU A 45 -2.14 -7.01 -10.64
N GLU A 46 -1.45 -8.16 -10.66
CA GLU A 46 -1.01 -8.83 -11.90
C GLU A 46 -2.19 -9.18 -12.81
N THR A 47 -3.31 -9.63 -12.25
CA THR A 47 -4.50 -10.05 -13.01
C THR A 47 -4.98 -9.02 -14.03
N HIS A 48 -4.81 -7.72 -13.75
CA HIS A 48 -5.26 -6.65 -14.63
C HIS A 48 -4.14 -5.81 -15.23
N LEU A 49 -2.93 -5.86 -14.65
CA LEU A 49 -1.78 -5.09 -15.13
C LEU A 49 -0.72 -5.92 -15.87
N GLY A 50 -0.86 -7.25 -15.90
CA GLY A 50 0.11 -8.15 -16.54
C GLY A 50 0.40 -7.77 -18.00
N GLU A 51 -0.63 -7.43 -18.78
CA GLU A 51 -0.46 -7.02 -20.18
C GLU A 51 0.40 -5.76 -20.32
N PHE A 52 0.27 -4.80 -19.40
CA PHE A 52 1.05 -3.57 -19.39
C PHE A 52 2.48 -3.81 -18.91
N LYS A 53 2.66 -4.68 -17.92
CA LYS A 53 3.99 -5.10 -17.49
C LYS A 53 4.76 -5.78 -18.60
N ASP A 54 4.12 -6.69 -19.33
CA ASP A 54 4.79 -7.42 -20.39
C ASP A 54 5.12 -6.51 -21.58
N TYR A 55 4.20 -5.61 -21.96
CA TYR A 55 4.39 -4.71 -23.10
C TYR A 55 5.37 -3.56 -22.82
N TYR A 56 5.20 -2.87 -21.69
CA TYR A 56 6.02 -1.70 -21.35
C TYR A 56 7.23 -2.02 -20.46
N HIS A 57 7.37 -3.28 -20.03
CA HIS A 57 8.42 -3.73 -19.10
C HIS A 57 8.44 -2.96 -17.77
N PHE A 58 7.25 -2.56 -17.29
CA PHE A 58 7.12 -1.85 -16.02
C PHE A 58 7.61 -2.71 -14.86
N THR A 59 8.47 -2.14 -14.02
CA THR A 59 9.01 -2.79 -12.83
C THR A 59 8.11 -2.64 -11.61
N SER A 60 7.09 -1.78 -11.68
CA SER A 60 6.11 -1.56 -10.62
C SER A 60 4.81 -0.94 -11.14
N PRO A 61 3.70 -1.03 -10.39
CA PRO A 61 2.46 -0.35 -10.73
C PRO A 61 2.60 1.17 -10.86
N PHE A 62 3.44 1.81 -10.04
CA PHE A 62 3.69 3.25 -10.17
C PHE A 62 4.57 3.60 -11.37
N ALA A 63 5.46 2.72 -11.83
CA ALA A 63 6.16 2.94 -13.09
C ALA A 63 5.17 3.13 -14.25
N GLY A 64 4.11 2.32 -14.30
CA GLY A 64 3.04 2.49 -15.29
C GLY A 64 2.12 3.68 -15.00
N PHE A 65 1.86 4.02 -13.73
CA PHE A 65 0.99 5.16 -13.40
C PHE A 65 1.59 6.52 -13.80
N TYR A 66 2.91 6.65 -13.63
CA TYR A 66 3.66 7.86 -13.97
C TYR A 66 4.28 7.81 -15.38
N TYR A 67 4.01 6.77 -16.15
CA TYR A 67 4.54 6.65 -17.50
C TYR A 67 3.93 7.73 -18.42
N CYS A 68 4.78 8.28 -19.30
CA CYS A 68 4.34 9.22 -20.33
C CYS A 68 3.85 8.43 -21.56
N TYR A 69 2.54 8.14 -21.59
CA TYR A 69 1.91 7.44 -22.71
C TYR A 69 1.85 8.32 -23.96
N SER A 70 1.83 7.67 -25.14
CA SER A 70 1.75 8.39 -26.42
C SER A 70 0.37 8.95 -26.73
N SER A 71 -0.66 8.54 -25.98
CA SER A 71 -2.04 8.95 -26.17
C SER A 71 -2.83 8.84 -24.86
N LEU A 72 -3.93 9.58 -24.78
CA LEU A 72 -4.84 9.54 -23.62
C LEU A 72 -5.53 8.18 -23.52
N GLU A 73 -5.83 7.54 -24.65
CA GLU A 73 -6.45 6.22 -24.72
C GLU A 73 -5.59 5.16 -24.03
N GLN A 74 -4.27 5.17 -24.28
CA GLN A 74 -3.33 4.26 -23.60
C GLN A 74 -3.21 4.56 -22.11
N GLN A 75 -3.12 5.83 -21.74
CA GLN A 75 -3.06 6.24 -20.33
C GLN A 75 -4.32 5.81 -19.57
N TRP A 76 -5.50 6.04 -20.15
CA TRP A 76 -6.76 5.65 -19.54
C TRP A 76 -6.95 4.13 -19.51
N ALA A 77 -6.46 3.39 -20.51
CA ALA A 77 -6.43 1.94 -20.46
C ALA A 77 -5.67 1.43 -19.23
N TYR A 78 -4.50 2.03 -18.92
CA TYR A 78 -3.76 1.69 -17.71
C TYR A 78 -4.50 2.13 -16.42
N TYR A 79 -4.96 3.39 -16.37
CA TYR A 79 -5.57 3.96 -15.17
C TYR A 79 -6.83 3.20 -14.74
N THR A 80 -7.69 2.87 -15.71
CA THR A 80 -8.92 2.13 -15.43
C THR A 80 -8.61 0.76 -14.84
N LYS A 81 -7.66 0.01 -15.42
CA LYS A 81 -7.25 -1.30 -14.91
C LYS A 81 -6.59 -1.21 -13.54
N TYR A 82 -5.73 -0.21 -13.32
CA TYR A 82 -5.05 0.00 -12.05
C TYR A 82 -6.04 0.35 -10.92
N ILE A 83 -6.94 1.31 -11.16
CA ILE A 83 -7.97 1.71 -10.21
C ILE A 83 -8.96 0.57 -9.96
N TYR A 84 -9.39 -0.12 -11.02
CA TYR A 84 -10.28 -1.28 -10.90
C TYR A 84 -9.66 -2.37 -10.02
N SER A 85 -8.37 -2.65 -10.20
CA SER A 85 -7.66 -3.61 -9.36
C SER A 85 -7.70 -3.19 -7.89
N MET A 86 -7.33 -1.94 -7.58
CA MET A 86 -7.33 -1.44 -6.21
C MET A 86 -8.72 -1.44 -5.57
N TRP A 87 -9.76 -1.12 -6.34
CA TRP A 87 -11.15 -1.13 -5.87
C TRP A 87 -11.61 -2.52 -5.38
N HIS A 88 -11.07 -3.58 -5.97
CA HIS A 88 -11.44 -4.96 -5.67
C HIS A 88 -10.46 -5.66 -4.70
N LEU A 89 -9.41 -4.98 -4.26
CA LEU A 89 -8.52 -5.53 -3.23
C LEU A 89 -9.24 -5.62 -1.89
N PRO A 90 -9.00 -6.69 -1.11
CA PRO A 90 -9.51 -6.77 0.25
C PRO A 90 -8.86 -5.69 1.14
N ILE A 91 -9.53 -5.34 2.23
CA ILE A 91 -8.93 -4.46 3.23
C ILE A 91 -7.71 -5.14 3.85
N GLY A 92 -6.55 -4.49 3.77
CA GLY A 92 -5.30 -5.02 4.30
C GLY A 92 -5.30 -5.17 5.82
N GLN A 93 -4.77 -6.29 6.33
CA GLN A 93 -4.68 -6.55 7.78
C GLN A 93 -4.00 -5.43 8.59
N PRO A 94 -2.91 -4.79 8.12
CA PRO A 94 -2.30 -3.67 8.84
C PRO A 94 -3.26 -2.49 9.09
N TYR A 95 -4.19 -2.21 8.18
CA TYR A 95 -5.19 -1.15 8.36
C TYR A 95 -6.19 -1.50 9.46
N LEU A 96 -6.65 -2.75 9.49
CA LEU A 96 -7.56 -3.24 10.52
C LEU A 96 -6.89 -3.25 11.90
N ALA A 97 -5.63 -3.71 11.95
CA ALA A 97 -4.84 -3.72 13.18
C ALA A 97 -4.59 -2.29 13.69
N LEU A 98 -4.21 -1.36 12.81
CA LEU A 98 -4.02 0.04 13.16
C LEU A 98 -5.31 0.66 13.72
N LYS A 99 -6.45 0.42 13.07
CA LYS A 99 -7.75 0.87 13.56
C LYS A 99 -8.06 0.32 14.96
N ALA A 100 -7.76 -0.96 15.20
CA ALA A 100 -8.00 -1.58 16.50
C ALA A 100 -7.10 -1.02 17.60
N VAL A 101 -5.82 -0.77 17.30
CA VAL A 101 -4.85 -0.20 18.27
C VAL A 101 -5.18 1.24 18.64
N LEU A 102 -5.74 2.01 17.71
CA LEU A 102 -6.16 3.40 17.94
C LEU A 102 -7.56 3.53 18.53
N ALA A 103 -8.26 2.42 18.79
CA ALA A 103 -9.62 2.48 19.31
C ALA A 103 -9.65 3.21 20.67
N GLY A 104 -10.47 4.26 20.76
CA GLY A 104 -10.60 5.08 21.98
C GLY A 104 -9.50 6.14 22.15
N LYS A 105 -8.68 6.39 21.13
CA LYS A 105 -7.80 7.56 21.06
C LYS A 105 -8.45 8.65 20.18
N ASP A 106 -8.33 9.89 20.63
CA ASP A 106 -8.69 11.09 19.85
C ASP A 106 -7.61 11.43 18.81
#